data_AF-A0A1C6AU62-F1
#
_entry.id   AF-A0A1C6AU62-F1
#
_cell.length_a   1.000
_cell.length_b   1.000
_cell.length_c   1.000
_cell.angle_alpha   90.00
_cell.angle_beta   90.00
_cell.angle_gamma   90.00
#
_symmetry.space_group_name_H-M   'P 1'
#
loop_
_entity.id
_entity.type
_entity.pdbx_description
1 polymer ?
#
loop_
_entity_poly.entity_id
_entity_poly.type
_entity_poly.pdbx_seq_one_letter_code
_entity_poly.pdbx_strand_id
1 'polypeptide(L)'
;MIYYNDHFFERFDVLFGKKSSIVAGEEYPLGYFAAEAMELDAVVLEELKKLTQQASQEFDMFLTARTASGAGMAIQALDRAWELVMQLPLYNKIPYREGRGSSVSGIVRELRSDEQKLDRMLTVGTAENETLRRWHGIYDRLADDLQRFRYDTDDMLTDYFEELPSRRPEAYAAAFEACRNPSGRSICRPRTKRILRT
;
A
#
# COMPACT_ATOMS: atom_id res chain seq x y z
N MET A 1 1.55 28.13 -1.62
CA MET A 1 0.31 27.79 -2.32
C MET A 1 0.12 26.29 -2.17
N ILE A 2 -0.83 25.84 -1.34
CA ILE A 2 -1.08 24.42 -1.08
C ILE A 2 -2.18 23.99 -2.04
N TYR A 3 -1.82 23.23 -3.07
CA TYR A 3 -2.78 22.67 -4.01
C TYR A 3 -3.40 21.43 -3.37
N TYR A 4 -4.60 21.58 -2.81
CA TYR A 4 -5.37 20.46 -2.27
C TYR A 4 -5.99 19.67 -3.42
N ASN A 5 -5.26 18.66 -3.90
CA ASN A 5 -5.82 17.66 -4.82
C ASN A 5 -6.48 16.52 -4.01
N ASP A 6 -7.39 16.90 -3.11
CA ASP A 6 -8.03 16.03 -2.11
C ASP A 6 -9.22 15.23 -2.67
N HIS A 7 -9.50 15.36 -3.97
CA HIS A 7 -10.66 14.72 -4.60
C HIS A 7 -10.32 13.42 -5.32
N PHE A 8 -9.06 13.17 -5.66
CA PHE A 8 -8.66 11.97 -6.40
C PHE A 8 -8.25 10.79 -5.53
N PHE A 9 -7.71 11.08 -4.35
CA PHE A 9 -7.05 10.07 -3.54
C PHE A 9 -7.73 10.00 -2.19
N GLU A 10 -8.29 8.84 -1.89
CA GLU A 10 -8.75 8.54 -0.56
C GLU A 10 -7.56 8.59 0.39
N ARG A 11 -7.67 9.47 1.38
CA ARG A 11 -6.73 9.56 2.48
C ARG A 11 -7.38 8.97 3.70
N PHE A 12 -6.59 8.24 4.44
CA PHE A 12 -6.92 7.77 5.77
C PHE A 12 -5.75 8.10 6.68
N ASP A 13 -6.07 8.39 7.93
CA ASP A 13 -5.06 8.64 8.95
C ASP A 13 -4.92 7.41 9.83
N VAL A 14 -3.68 7.11 10.20
CA VAL A 14 -3.35 6.11 11.21
C VAL A 14 -2.60 6.82 12.33
N LEU A 15 -3.14 6.74 13.55
CA LEU A 15 -2.49 7.30 14.73
C LEU A 15 -1.69 6.22 15.43
N PHE A 16 -0.38 6.42 15.57
CA PHE A 16 0.50 5.46 16.25
C PHE A 16 0.72 5.86 17.71
N GLY A 17 0.28 4.98 18.62
CA GLY A 17 0.59 5.03 20.04
C GLY A 17 1.81 4.16 20.41
N LYS A 18 2.10 4.05 21.70
CA LYS A 18 3.23 3.23 22.19
C LYS A 18 3.01 1.72 22.04
N LYS A 19 1.75 1.28 22.08
CA LYS A 19 1.36 -0.15 22.11
C LYS A 19 0.27 -0.48 21.09
N SER A 20 -0.27 0.52 20.42
CA SER A 20 -1.42 0.40 19.54
C SER A 20 -1.33 1.38 18.38
N SER A 21 -2.13 1.11 17.34
CA SER A 21 -2.44 2.02 16.26
C SER A 21 -3.95 2.20 16.18
N ILE A 22 -4.41 3.43 15.99
CA ILE A 22 -5.83 3.73 15.76
C ILE A 22 -6.04 3.89 14.26
N VAL A 23 -6.95 3.08 13.70
CA VAL A 23 -7.34 3.10 12.29
C VAL A 23 -8.84 3.20 12.22
N ALA A 24 -9.36 4.19 11.48
CA ALA A 24 -10.80 4.42 11.35
C ALA A 24 -11.56 4.57 12.69
N GLY A 25 -10.89 5.07 13.73
CA GLY A 25 -11.47 5.23 15.07
C GLY A 25 -11.37 3.98 15.96
N GLU A 26 -10.93 2.85 15.41
CA GLU A 26 -10.76 1.59 16.14
C GLU A 26 -9.30 1.38 16.55
N GLU A 27 -9.08 0.86 17.76
CA GLU A 27 -7.74 0.61 18.31
C GLU A 27 -7.27 -0.82 18.01
N TYR A 28 -6.08 -0.95 17.43
CA TYR A 28 -5.43 -2.22 17.11
C TYR A 28 -4.08 -2.33 17.82
N PRO A 29 -3.65 -3.52 18.27
CA PRO A 29 -2.31 -3.72 18.79
C PRO A 29 -1.24 -3.31 17.77
N LEU A 30 -0.14 -2.72 18.24
CA LEU A 30 0.98 -2.37 17.36
C LEU A 30 1.51 -3.63 16.67
N GLY A 31 1.67 -3.59 15.35
CA GLY A 31 2.11 -4.74 14.55
C GLY A 31 0.96 -5.64 14.08
N TYR A 32 -0.28 -5.40 14.48
CA TYR A 32 -1.45 -6.19 14.03
C TYR A 32 -1.53 -6.27 12.50
N PHE A 33 -1.53 -5.13 11.80
CA PHE A 33 -1.60 -5.12 10.33
C PHE A 33 -0.36 -5.69 9.65
N ALA A 34 0.81 -5.59 10.29
CA ALA A 34 2.03 -6.24 9.80
C ALA A 34 1.89 -7.76 9.86
N ALA A 35 1.40 -8.31 10.97
CA ALA A 35 1.14 -9.74 11.10
C ALA A 35 0.11 -10.23 10.08
N GLU A 36 -1.00 -9.51 9.91
CA GLU A 36 -2.01 -9.84 8.88
C GLU A 36 -1.40 -9.81 7.46
N ALA A 37 -0.53 -8.84 7.15
CA ALA A 37 0.16 -8.77 5.86
C ALA A 37 1.15 -9.94 5.66
N MET A 38 1.76 -10.45 6.72
CA MET A 38 2.65 -11.62 6.66
C MET A 38 1.90 -12.91 6.32
N GLU A 39 0.64 -13.03 6.73
CA GLU A 39 -0.23 -14.20 6.49
C GLU A 39 -0.92 -14.19 5.12
N LEU A 40 -0.70 -13.16 4.29
CA LEU A 40 -1.27 -13.11 2.95
C LEU A 40 -0.77 -14.27 2.08
N ASP A 41 -1.69 -14.95 1.41
CA ASP A 41 -1.38 -15.99 0.44
C ASP A 41 -0.56 -15.40 -0.73
N ALA A 42 0.43 -16.15 -1.20
CA ALA A 42 1.20 -15.80 -2.39
C ALA A 42 0.29 -15.57 -3.61
N VAL A 43 -0.79 -16.34 -3.75
CA VAL A 43 -1.77 -16.21 -4.83
C VAL A 43 -2.43 -14.81 -4.84
N VAL A 44 -2.69 -14.23 -3.66
CA VAL A 44 -3.25 -12.89 -3.55
C VAL A 44 -2.25 -11.83 -4.04
N LEU A 45 -0.97 -11.99 -3.71
CA LEU A 45 0.08 -11.08 -4.19
C LEU A 45 0.30 -11.17 -5.70
N GLU A 46 0.27 -12.38 -6.26
CA GLU A 46 0.39 -12.61 -7.69
C GLU A 46 -0.77 -11.98 -8.48
N GLU A 47 -2.01 -12.19 -8.02
CA GLU A 47 -3.19 -11.57 -8.66
C GLU A 47 -3.16 -10.05 -8.47
N LEU A 48 -2.77 -9.53 -7.29
CA LEU A 48 -2.61 -8.09 -7.08
C LEU A 48 -1.62 -7.48 -8.08
N LYS A 49 -0.45 -8.10 -8.25
CA LYS A 49 0.58 -7.66 -9.20
C LYS A 49 0.05 -7.64 -10.64
N LYS A 50 -0.63 -8.71 -11.04
CA LYS A 50 -1.23 -8.81 -12.38
C LYS A 50 -2.28 -7.72 -12.61
N LEU A 51 -3.16 -7.49 -11.64
CA LEU A 51 -4.23 -6.51 -11.75
C LEU A 51 -3.71 -5.08 -11.74
N THR A 52 -2.75 -4.74 -10.88
CA THR A 52 -2.16 -3.39 -10.85
C THR A 52 -1.36 -3.10 -12.12
N GLN A 53 -0.63 -4.08 -12.65
CA GLN A 53 0.07 -3.95 -13.94
C GLN A 53 -0.91 -3.75 -15.11
N GLN A 54 -2.00 -4.52 -15.15
CA GLN A 54 -3.02 -4.36 -16.19
C GLN A 54 -3.67 -2.98 -16.08
N ALA A 55 -4.03 -2.54 -14.88
CA ALA A 55 -4.62 -1.23 -14.65
C ALA A 55 -3.68 -0.08 -15.06
N SER A 56 -2.38 -0.20 -14.74
CA SER A 56 -1.32 0.73 -15.14
C SER A 56 -1.23 0.86 -16.68
N GLN A 57 -1.21 -0.27 -17.39
CA GLN A 57 -1.17 -0.30 -18.86
C GLN A 57 -2.39 0.36 -19.51
N GLU A 58 -3.60 0.01 -19.03
CA GLU A 58 -4.84 0.58 -19.56
C GLU A 58 -4.94 2.08 -19.26
N PHE A 59 -4.45 2.51 -18.09
CA PHE A 59 -4.42 3.91 -17.71
C PHE A 59 -3.46 4.71 -18.60
N ASP A 60 -2.24 4.23 -18.84
CA ASP A 60 -1.28 4.87 -19.76
C ASP A 60 -1.82 4.92 -21.20
N MET A 61 -2.51 3.87 -21.64
CA MET A 61 -3.16 3.85 -22.94
C MET A 61 -4.26 4.92 -23.03
N PHE A 62 -5.08 5.07 -21.99
CA PHE A 62 -6.07 6.14 -21.90
C PHE A 62 -5.43 7.54 -21.95
N LEU A 63 -4.38 7.78 -21.17
CA LEU A 63 -3.67 9.07 -21.15
C LEU A 63 -3.11 9.44 -22.52
N THR A 64 -2.67 8.44 -23.29
CA THR A 64 -2.10 8.61 -24.63
C THR A 64 -3.18 8.80 -25.70
N ALA A 65 -4.15 7.89 -25.76
CA ALA A 65 -5.15 7.84 -26.83
C ALA A 65 -6.33 8.81 -26.60
N ARG A 66 -6.63 9.14 -25.33
CA ARG A 66 -7.70 10.06 -24.91
C ARG A 66 -9.10 9.71 -25.45
N THR A 67 -9.33 8.44 -25.79
CA THR A 67 -10.60 7.98 -26.36
C THR A 67 -11.61 7.59 -25.27
N ALA A 68 -12.90 7.69 -25.60
CA ALA A 68 -13.97 7.25 -24.70
C ALA A 68 -13.89 5.74 -24.39
N SER A 69 -13.46 4.91 -25.36
CA SER A 69 -13.25 3.48 -25.16
C SER A 69 -12.06 3.20 -24.24
N GLY A 70 -10.92 3.88 -24.44
CA GLY A 70 -9.76 3.75 -23.56
C GLY A 70 -10.07 4.17 -22.12
N ALA A 71 -10.85 5.24 -21.94
CA ALA A 71 -11.34 5.63 -20.62
C ALA A 71 -12.18 4.53 -19.96
N GLY A 72 -13.05 3.87 -20.72
CA GLY A 72 -13.86 2.75 -20.22
C GLY A 72 -13.01 1.56 -19.78
N MET A 73 -11.99 1.20 -20.55
CA MET A 73 -11.07 0.11 -20.22
C MET A 73 -10.22 0.42 -18.99
N ALA A 74 -9.67 1.64 -18.91
CA ALA A 74 -8.92 2.10 -17.74
C ALA A 74 -9.78 2.06 -16.46
N ILE A 75 -11.03 2.53 -16.53
CA ILE A 75 -11.97 2.46 -15.38
C ILE A 75 -12.18 1.02 -14.93
N GLN A 76 -12.47 0.10 -15.86
CA GLN A 76 -12.71 -1.31 -15.51
C GLN A 76 -11.48 -1.98 -14.87
N ALA A 77 -10.29 -1.72 -15.40
CA ALA A 77 -9.07 -2.30 -14.87
C ALA A 77 -8.72 -1.73 -13.49
N LEU A 78 -8.85 -0.40 -13.31
CA LEU A 78 -8.64 0.28 -12.03
C LEU A 78 -9.66 -0.16 -10.96
N ASP A 79 -10.94 -0.29 -11.32
CA ASP A 79 -11.98 -0.77 -10.40
C ASP A 79 -11.67 -2.19 -9.91
N ARG A 80 -11.32 -3.10 -10.83
CA ARG A 80 -11.01 -4.49 -10.51
C ARG A 80 -9.78 -4.62 -9.61
N ALA A 81 -8.72 -3.89 -9.90
CA ALA A 81 -7.53 -3.88 -9.06
C ALA A 81 -7.84 -3.27 -7.68
N TRP A 82 -8.65 -2.20 -7.63
CA TRP A 82 -9.08 -1.59 -6.37
C TRP A 82 -9.91 -2.53 -5.49
N GLU A 83 -10.81 -3.33 -6.06
CA GLU A 83 -11.58 -4.33 -5.32
C GLU A 83 -10.70 -5.34 -4.56
N LEU A 84 -9.53 -5.67 -5.09
CA LEU A 84 -8.57 -6.52 -4.40
C LEU A 84 -7.77 -5.75 -3.35
N VAL A 85 -7.37 -4.51 -3.63
CA VAL A 85 -6.70 -3.63 -2.64
C VAL A 85 -7.56 -3.46 -1.39
N MET A 86 -8.87 -3.30 -1.57
CA MET A 86 -9.85 -3.17 -0.50
C MET A 86 -9.93 -4.39 0.44
N GLN A 87 -9.46 -5.55 -0.02
CA GLN A 87 -9.43 -6.78 0.78
C GLN A 87 -8.13 -6.91 1.60
N LEU A 88 -7.08 -6.15 1.24
CA LEU A 88 -5.80 -6.21 1.93
C LEU A 88 -5.94 -5.77 3.40
N PRO A 89 -5.05 -6.26 4.29
CA PRO A 89 -4.95 -5.78 5.66
C PRO A 89 -4.77 -4.27 5.68
N LEU A 90 -5.29 -3.62 6.73
CA LEU A 90 -5.44 -2.16 6.85
C LEU A 90 -6.53 -1.59 5.94
N TYR A 91 -6.47 -1.88 4.63
CA TYR A 91 -7.45 -1.39 3.65
C TYR A 91 -8.86 -1.86 3.99
N ASN A 92 -9.04 -3.12 4.38
CA ASN A 92 -10.34 -3.66 4.77
C ASN A 92 -10.94 -3.08 6.06
N LYS A 93 -10.22 -2.22 6.79
CA LYS A 93 -10.71 -1.54 8.01
C LYS A 93 -11.08 -0.08 7.78
N ILE A 94 -10.73 0.47 6.63
CA ILE A 94 -11.00 1.87 6.32
C ILE A 94 -12.43 1.99 5.78
N PRO A 95 -13.26 2.89 6.33
CA PRO A 95 -14.57 3.16 5.78
C PRO A 95 -14.41 3.97 4.50
N TYR A 96 -14.66 3.34 3.36
CA TYR A 96 -14.74 4.01 2.08
C TYR A 96 -16.14 4.54 1.84
N ARG A 97 -16.26 5.66 1.13
CA ARG A 97 -17.54 6.36 0.98
C ARG A 97 -18.50 5.52 0.12
N GLU A 98 -19.44 4.83 0.76
CA GLU A 98 -20.48 4.03 0.11
C GLU A 98 -21.15 4.79 -1.04
N GLY A 99 -21.33 4.13 -2.18
CA GLY A 99 -22.13 4.64 -3.30
C GLY A 99 -21.42 5.61 -4.26
N ARG A 100 -20.16 5.98 -4.02
CA ARG A 100 -19.28 6.48 -5.09
C ARG A 100 -18.39 5.30 -5.44
N GLY A 101 -18.51 4.76 -6.66
CA GLY A 101 -17.60 3.71 -7.16
C GLY A 101 -16.14 4.11 -6.95
N SER A 102 -15.22 3.14 -7.06
CA SER A 102 -13.77 3.29 -6.81
C SER A 102 -13.27 4.73 -6.88
N SER A 103 -12.68 5.24 -5.81
CA SER A 103 -12.01 6.55 -5.82
C SER A 103 -11.02 6.66 -6.97
N VAL A 104 -10.41 5.53 -7.32
CA VAL A 104 -9.48 5.33 -8.42
C VAL A 104 -10.13 5.58 -9.78
N SER A 105 -11.37 5.16 -10.05
CA SER A 105 -12.03 5.46 -11.34
C SER A 105 -12.54 6.90 -11.46
N GLY A 106 -12.66 7.61 -10.34
CA GLY A 106 -12.88 9.06 -10.31
C GLY A 106 -11.85 9.83 -11.13
N ILE A 107 -10.58 9.39 -11.12
CA ILE A 107 -9.50 10.06 -11.85
C ILE A 107 -9.73 10.07 -13.36
N VAL A 108 -10.14 8.93 -13.93
CA VAL A 108 -10.37 8.80 -15.37
C VAL A 108 -11.59 9.62 -15.79
N ARG A 109 -12.66 9.60 -14.98
CA ARG A 109 -13.87 10.37 -15.27
C ARG A 109 -13.60 11.88 -15.29
N GLU A 110 -12.83 12.36 -14.32
CA GLU A 110 -12.50 13.78 -14.22
C GLU A 110 -11.53 14.22 -15.33
N LEU A 111 -10.48 13.44 -15.60
CA LEU A 111 -9.54 13.67 -16.70
C LEU A 111 -10.25 13.72 -18.05
N ARG A 112 -11.28 12.90 -18.24
CA ARG A 112 -12.12 12.92 -19.43
C ARG A 112 -13.01 14.17 -19.51
N SER A 113 -13.39 14.75 -18.38
CA SER A 113 -14.33 15.88 -18.33
C SER A 113 -13.68 17.25 -18.52
N ASP A 114 -12.36 17.36 -18.33
CA ASP A 114 -11.60 18.61 -18.41
C ASP A 114 -10.29 18.41 -19.18
N GLU A 115 -10.31 18.75 -20.47
CA GLU A 115 -9.16 18.60 -21.38
C GLU A 115 -7.98 19.51 -20.98
N GLN A 116 -8.26 20.73 -20.48
CA GLN A 116 -7.20 21.64 -20.02
C GLN A 116 -6.51 21.09 -18.76
N LYS A 117 -7.26 20.44 -17.87
CA LYS A 117 -6.70 19.76 -16.70
C LYS A 117 -5.88 18.55 -17.10
N LEU A 118 -6.36 17.75 -18.06
CA LEU A 118 -5.59 16.64 -18.62
C LEU A 118 -4.26 17.12 -19.21
N ASP A 119 -4.26 18.20 -19.98
CA ASP A 119 -3.04 18.78 -20.54
C ASP A 119 -2.06 19.27 -19.45
N ARG A 120 -2.56 19.91 -18.38
CA ARG A 120 -1.72 20.27 -17.22
C ARG A 120 -1.14 19.03 -16.55
N MET A 121 -1.93 17.99 -16.33
CA MET A 121 -1.49 16.72 -15.73
C MET A 121 -0.49 15.94 -16.60
N LEU A 122 -0.45 16.16 -17.91
CA LEU A 122 0.50 15.51 -18.82
C LEU A 122 1.74 16.37 -19.11
N THR A 123 1.70 17.67 -18.81
CA THR A 123 2.84 18.58 -19.00
C THR A 123 3.89 18.36 -17.91
N VAL A 124 5.09 17.92 -18.31
CA VAL A 124 6.19 17.65 -17.37
C VAL A 124 6.59 18.92 -16.61
N GLY A 125 6.76 18.80 -15.29
CA GLY A 125 7.18 19.91 -14.43
C GLY A 125 6.04 20.75 -13.87
N THR A 126 4.77 20.43 -14.19
CA THR A 126 3.62 20.95 -13.45
C THR A 126 3.40 20.17 -12.16
N ALA A 127 2.84 20.84 -11.14
CA ALA A 127 2.50 20.18 -9.88
C ALA A 127 1.47 19.06 -10.07
N GLU A 128 0.55 19.23 -11.03
CA GLU A 128 -0.45 18.22 -11.37
C GLU A 128 0.17 16.97 -12.01
N ASN A 129 1.18 17.15 -12.88
CA ASN A 129 1.92 16.02 -13.46
C ASN A 129 2.70 15.23 -12.40
N GLU A 130 3.38 15.93 -11.49
CA GLU A 130 4.08 15.29 -10.37
C GLU A 130 3.12 14.50 -9.48
N THR A 131 1.93 15.06 -9.23
CA THR A 131 0.88 14.40 -8.44
C THR A 131 0.37 13.13 -9.13
N LEU A 132 0.06 13.23 -10.44
CA LEU A 132 -0.41 12.10 -11.23
C LEU A 132 0.64 10.97 -11.27
N ARG A 133 1.90 11.32 -11.54
CA ARG A 133 3.01 10.35 -11.58
C ARG A 133 3.25 9.69 -10.24
N ARG A 134 3.17 10.45 -9.14
CA ARG A 134 3.33 9.90 -7.79
C ARG A 134 2.25 8.86 -7.51
N TRP A 135 1.00 9.20 -7.76
CA TRP A 135 -0.10 8.26 -7.55
C TRP A 135 0.02 7.03 -8.45
N HIS A 136 0.25 7.23 -9.75
CA HIS A 136 0.37 6.13 -10.70
C HIS A 136 1.50 5.19 -10.29
N GLY A 137 2.65 5.74 -9.88
CA GLY A 137 3.78 4.96 -9.40
C GLY A 137 3.55 4.24 -8.08
N ILE A 138 2.72 4.77 -7.16
CA ILE A 138 2.33 4.05 -5.95
C ILE A 138 1.44 2.86 -6.31
N TYR A 139 0.48 3.07 -7.22
CA TYR A 139 -0.46 2.04 -7.63
C TYR A 139 0.25 0.89 -8.36
N ASP A 140 1.12 1.24 -9.31
CA ASP A 140 1.90 0.29 -10.11
C ASP A 140 2.81 -0.60 -9.24
N ARG A 141 3.46 -0.01 -8.24
CA ARG A 141 4.40 -0.71 -7.35
C ARG A 141 3.74 -1.39 -6.15
N LEU A 142 2.44 -1.24 -5.93
CA LEU A 142 1.79 -1.65 -4.69
C LEU A 142 2.06 -3.11 -4.32
N ALA A 143 1.99 -4.02 -5.29
CA ALA A 143 2.26 -5.45 -5.06
C ALA A 143 3.72 -5.72 -4.72
N ASP A 144 4.65 -5.10 -5.45
CA ASP A 144 6.09 -5.26 -5.22
C ASP A 144 6.52 -4.65 -3.88
N ASP A 145 5.96 -3.49 -3.51
CA ASP A 145 6.21 -2.82 -2.23
C ASP A 145 5.65 -3.66 -1.05
N LEU A 146 4.47 -4.27 -1.21
CA LEU A 146 3.90 -5.18 -0.20
C LEU A 146 4.72 -6.47 -0.07
N GLN A 147 5.16 -7.05 -1.18
CA GLN A 147 6.03 -8.22 -1.17
C GLN A 147 7.38 -7.91 -0.53
N ARG A 148 7.98 -6.75 -0.85
CA ARG A 148 9.21 -6.27 -0.23
C ARG A 148 9.03 -6.07 1.27
N PHE A 149 7.94 -5.45 1.69
CA PHE A 149 7.61 -5.29 3.10
C PHE A 149 7.60 -6.63 3.84
N ARG A 150 7.01 -7.67 3.24
CA ARG A 150 7.02 -9.03 3.82
C ARG A 150 8.43 -9.60 3.91
N TYR A 151 9.25 -9.47 2.87
CA TYR A 151 10.64 -9.94 2.91
C TYR A 151 11.47 -9.21 3.96
N ASP A 152 11.42 -7.88 3.99
CA ASP A 152 12.16 -7.07 4.97
C ASP A 152 11.70 -7.39 6.40
N THR A 153 10.41 -7.64 6.60
CA THR A 153 9.85 -8.06 7.88
C THR A 153 10.32 -9.46 8.26
N ASP A 154 10.27 -10.45 7.36
CA ASP A 154 10.73 -11.80 7.63
C ASP A 154 12.23 -11.85 7.94
N ASP A 155 13.05 -11.11 7.19
CA ASP A 155 14.49 -10.97 7.43
C ASP A 155 14.75 -10.34 8.81
N MET A 156 14.06 -9.25 9.15
CA MET A 156 14.15 -8.65 10.49
C MET A 156 13.75 -9.65 11.58
N LEU A 157 12.64 -10.38 11.40
CA LEU A 157 12.16 -11.33 12.39
C LEU A 157 13.10 -12.54 12.51
N THR A 158 13.75 -12.95 11.43
CA THR A 158 14.74 -14.02 11.45
C THR A 158 16.05 -13.57 12.07
N ASP A 159 16.54 -12.36 11.79
CA ASP A 159 17.84 -11.91 12.27
C ASP A 159 17.82 -11.41 13.73
N TYR A 160 16.67 -10.93 14.21
CA TYR A 160 16.51 -10.39 15.56
C TYR A 160 15.59 -11.21 16.46
N PHE A 161 14.71 -12.07 15.91
CA PHE A 161 13.68 -12.76 16.68
C PHE A 161 13.54 -14.24 16.30
N GLU A 162 14.64 -14.89 15.89
CA GLU A 162 14.64 -16.30 15.44
C GLU A 162 14.15 -17.26 16.53
N GLU A 163 14.53 -17.02 17.78
CA GLU A 163 14.28 -17.90 18.95
C GLU A 163 12.91 -17.66 19.59
N LEU A 164 11.91 -17.26 18.80
CA LEU A 164 10.55 -17.12 19.30
C LEU A 164 9.88 -18.49 19.48
N PRO A 165 9.13 -18.69 20.57
CA PRO A 165 8.39 -19.94 20.80
C PRO A 165 7.25 -20.15 19.78
N SER A 166 6.81 -19.09 19.10
CA SER A 166 5.87 -19.18 17.96
C SER A 166 5.93 -17.92 17.10
N ARG A 167 5.41 -17.99 15.86
CA ARG A 167 5.28 -16.86 14.93
C ARG A 167 3.95 -16.09 15.11
N ARG A 168 3.28 -16.25 16.25
CA ARG A 168 2.01 -15.57 16.54
C ARG A 168 2.24 -14.13 17.05
N PRO A 169 1.28 -13.21 16.87
CA PRO A 169 1.39 -11.83 17.33
C PRO A 169 1.82 -11.69 18.79
N GLU A 170 1.37 -12.58 19.68
CA GLU A 170 1.68 -12.52 21.12
C GLU A 170 3.18 -12.76 21.40
N ALA A 171 3.82 -13.65 20.64
CA ALA A 171 5.25 -13.95 20.81
C ALA A 171 6.11 -12.77 20.35
N TYR A 172 5.73 -12.10 19.26
CA TYR A 172 6.37 -10.87 18.81
C TYR A 172 6.21 -9.73 19.80
N ALA A 173 5.00 -9.53 20.33
CA ALA A 173 4.74 -8.49 21.34
C ALA A 173 5.58 -8.72 22.60
N ALA A 174 5.66 -9.97 23.08
CA ALA A 174 6.48 -10.32 24.25
C ALA A 174 7.98 -10.07 24.02
N ALA A 175 8.51 -10.45 22.86
CA ALA A 175 9.93 -10.23 22.55
C ALA A 175 10.25 -8.75 22.33
N PHE A 176 9.35 -7.98 21.70
CA PHE A 176 9.52 -6.54 21.55
C PHE A 176 9.51 -5.81 22.90
N GLU A 177 8.62 -6.18 23.83
CA GLU A 177 8.64 -5.66 25.21
C GLU A 177 9.93 -6.06 25.95
N ALA A 178 10.43 -7.29 25.74
CA ALA A 178 11.74 -7.69 26.27
C ALA A 178 12.88 -6.83 25.70
N CYS A 179 12.85 -6.46 24.42
CA CYS A 179 13.81 -5.54 23.80
C CYS A 179 13.79 -4.14 24.38
N ARG A 180 12.61 -3.64 24.76
CA ARG A 180 12.45 -2.32 25.36
C ARG A 180 12.96 -2.25 26.79
N ASN A 181 13.12 -3.39 27.47
CA ASN A 181 13.66 -3.43 28.83
C ASN A 181 15.20 -3.44 28.85
N PRO A 182 15.87 -2.55 29.61
CA PRO A 182 17.32 -2.42 29.61
C PRO A 182 18.09 -3.66 30.09
N SER A 183 17.42 -4.61 30.73
CA SER A 183 17.94 -5.92 31.15
C SER A 183 17.80 -7.04 30.11
N GLY A 184 16.98 -6.87 29.06
CA GLY A 184 16.63 -7.90 28.05
C GLY A 184 17.62 -8.05 26.88
N ARG A 185 18.87 -7.61 27.05
CA ARG A 185 19.87 -7.43 25.97
C ARG A 185 20.20 -8.66 25.12
N SER A 186 19.78 -9.87 25.51
CA SER A 186 20.15 -11.10 24.79
C SER A 186 19.27 -11.38 23.57
N ILE A 187 17.98 -11.04 23.61
CA ILE A 187 17.02 -11.42 22.56
C ILE A 187 17.19 -10.54 21.31
N CYS A 188 17.66 -9.29 21.47
CA CYS A 188 17.54 -8.26 20.43
C CYS A 188 18.89 -7.90 19.78
N ARG A 189 19.89 -8.79 19.89
CA ARG A 189 21.15 -8.60 19.18
C ARG A 189 21.02 -9.19 17.78
N PRO A 190 21.29 -8.41 16.72
CA PRO A 190 21.36 -8.97 15.39
C PRO A 190 22.42 -10.07 15.38
N ARG A 191 22.08 -11.26 14.86
CA ARG A 191 23.11 -12.25 14.55
C ARG A 191 23.99 -11.67 13.45
N THR A 192 25.30 -11.60 13.69
CA THR A 192 26.28 -11.27 12.64
C THR A 192 26.35 -12.43 11.66
N LYS A 193 25.39 -12.52 10.72
CA LYS A 193 25.58 -13.38 9.55
C LYS A 193 26.73 -12.77 8.76
N ARG A 194 27.90 -13.43 8.76
CA ARG A 194 28.93 -13.18 7.74
C ARG A 194 28.24 -13.40 6.40
N ILE A 195 27.96 -12.30 5.70
CA ILE A 195 27.50 -12.33 4.32
C ILE A 195 28.68 -12.84 3.49
N LEU A 196 28.77 -14.16 3.33
CA LEU A 196 29.43 -14.77 2.19
C LEU A 196 28.35 -14.90 1.12
N ARG A 197 28.10 -13.81 0.39
CA ARG A 197 27.38 -13.87 -0.89
C ARG A 197 28.47 -13.89 -1.98
N THR A 198 28.71 -15.07 -2.54
CA THR A 198 29.32 -15.23 -3.89
C THR A 198 28.25 -15.08 -4.94
#